data_AF-A0AAW0M7W1-F1
#
_entry.id   AF-A0AAW0M7W1-F1
#
_cell.length_a   1.000
_cell.length_b   1.000
_cell.length_c   1.000
_cell.angle_alpha   90.00
_cell.angle_beta   90.00
_cell.angle_gamma   90.00
#
_symmetry.space_group_name_H-M   'P 1'
#
loop_
_entity.id
_entity.type
_entity.pdbx_description
1 polymer ?
#
loop_
_entity_poly.entity_id
_entity_poly.type
_entity_poly.pdbx_seq_one_letter_code
_entity_poly.pdbx_strand_id
1 'polypeptide(L)' 'MKKVQEMAPNSSETGRVSSLAYKTTKRAELEAEGYRILGNMGDHWTDLLGTNFGNRTFKVPDPMYY' A
#
# COMPACT_ATOMS: atom_id res chain seq x y z
N MET A 1 6.52 -9.74 -39.79
CA MET A 1 5.62 -8.91 -38.96
C MET A 1 4.82 -9.85 -38.07
N LYS A 2 5.20 -9.99 -36.79
CA LYS A 2 4.47 -10.83 -35.83
C LYS A 2 3.60 -9.91 -34.97
N LYS A 3 2.28 -10.12 -34.99
CA LYS A 3 1.33 -9.44 -34.09
C LYS A 3 1.77 -9.67 -32.65
N VAL A 4 2.04 -8.59 -31.93
CA VAL A 4 2.27 -8.63 -30.49
C VAL A 4 0.90 -8.92 -29.88
N GLN A 5 0.75 -10.12 -29.33
CA GLN A 5 -0.44 -10.52 -28.61
C GLN A 5 -0.45 -9.74 -27.31
N GLU A 6 -1.38 -8.79 -27.21
CA GLU A 6 -1.71 -8.09 -25.97
C GLU A 6 -2.14 -9.16 -24.96
N MET A 7 -1.29 -9.40 -23.97
CA MET A 7 -1.56 -10.35 -22.89
C MET A 7 -2.51 -9.65 -21.92
N ALA A 8 -3.80 -9.70 -22.22
CA ALA A 8 -4.85 -9.27 -21.30
C ALA A 8 -4.60 -9.95 -19.94
N PRO A 9 -4.68 -9.22 -18.81
CA PRO A 9 -4.47 -9.81 -17.51
C PRO A 9 -5.49 -10.94 -17.29
N ASN A 10 -4.98 -12.09 -16.88
CA ASN A 10 -5.76 -13.31 -16.66
C ASN A 10 -6.92 -13.02 -15.72
N SER A 11 -8.12 -13.38 -16.16
CA SER A 11 -9.43 -13.00 -15.61
C SER A 11 -9.80 -13.78 -14.35
N SER A 12 -8.93 -13.77 -13.32
CA SER A 12 -9.21 -14.43 -12.02
C SER A 12 -9.01 -13.56 -10.77
N GLU A 13 -8.73 -12.24 -10.86
CA GLU A 13 -8.61 -11.36 -9.67
C GLU A 13 -9.18 -9.94 -9.85
N THR A 14 -10.39 -9.80 -10.39
CA THR A 14 -11.14 -8.55 -10.25
C THR A 14 -11.63 -8.39 -8.80
N GLY A 15 -10.90 -7.63 -7.97
CA GLY A 15 -11.51 -6.89 -6.86
C GLY A 15 -10.91 -7.00 -5.44
N ARG A 16 -9.68 -7.48 -5.23
CA ARG A 16 -9.01 -7.39 -3.91
C ARG A 16 -7.67 -6.67 -4.02
N VAL A 17 -7.66 -5.38 -3.72
CA VAL A 17 -6.42 -4.64 -3.47
C VAL A 17 -5.85 -5.13 -2.14
N SER A 18 -4.55 -5.45 -2.08
CA SER A 18 -3.92 -5.84 -0.82
C SER A 18 -3.96 -4.68 0.18
N SER A 19 -4.08 -4.97 1.48
CA SER A 19 -4.11 -3.92 2.51
C SER A 19 -2.88 -3.01 2.44
N LEU A 20 -1.72 -3.56 2.07
CA LEU A 20 -0.49 -2.79 1.83
C LEU A 20 -0.63 -1.80 0.66
N ALA A 21 -1.14 -2.27 -0.49
CA ALA A 21 -1.32 -1.43 -1.66
C ALA A 21 -2.35 -0.32 -1.38
N TYR A 22 -3.48 -0.66 -0.74
CA TYR A 22 -4.50 0.31 -0.37
C TYR A 22 -3.93 1.41 0.56
N LYS A 23 -3.26 1.03 1.65
CA LYS A 23 -2.69 1.98 2.62
C LYS A 23 -1.58 2.84 1.98
N THR A 24 -0.78 2.26 1.10
CA THR A 24 0.26 3.00 0.36
C THR A 24 -0.35 4.07 -0.54
N THR A 25 -1.40 3.73 -1.30
CA THR A 25 -2.11 4.70 -2.14
C THR A 25 -2.71 5.83 -1.31
N LYS A 26 -3.32 5.53 -0.15
CA LYS A 26 -3.87 6.56 0.73
C LYS A 26 -2.83 7.52 1.29
N ARG A 27 -1.63 7.04 1.62
CA ARG A 27 -0.53 7.92 2.03
C ARG A 27 -0.02 8.79 0.87
N ALA A 28 0.01 8.24 -0.34
CA ALA A 28 0.34 9.01 -1.55
C ALA A 28 -0.68 10.11 -1.83
N GLU A 29 -1.98 9.85 -1.66
CA GLU A 29 -3.04 10.84 -1.81
C GLU A 29 -2.84 12.01 -0.83
N LEU A 30 -2.54 11.73 0.45
CA LEU A 30 -2.26 12.77 1.44
C LEU A 30 -1.06 13.66 1.06
N GLU A 31 0.03 13.07 0.58
CA GLU A 31 1.18 13.85 0.12
C GLU A 31 0.87 14.66 -1.14
N ALA A 32 0.05 14.12 -2.05
CA ALA A 32 -0.41 14.84 -3.24
C ALA A 32 -1.34 16.02 -2.91
N GLU A 33 -2.09 15.94 -1.81
CA GLU A 33 -2.88 17.05 -1.25
C GLU A 33 -2.03 18.13 -0.57
N GLY A 34 -0.70 17.93 -0.49
CA GLY A 34 0.25 18.89 0.07
C GLY A 34 0.54 18.68 1.56
N TYR A 35 0.03 17.60 2.17
CA TYR A 35 0.43 17.22 3.52
C TYR A 35 1.82 16.60 3.54
N ARG A 36 2.48 16.68 4.71
CA ARG A 36 3.74 15.98 4.94
C ARG A 36 3.57 15.00 6.09
N ILE A 37 3.72 13.72 5.79
CA ILE A 37 3.64 12.65 6.78
C ILE A 37 4.95 12.64 7.58
N LEU A 38 4.89 13.05 8.86
CA LEU A 38 6.07 13.07 9.73
C LEU A 38 6.39 11.69 10.31
N GLY A 39 5.37 10.85 10.48
CA GLY A 39 5.55 9.48 10.94
C GLY A 39 4.27 8.67 10.80
N ASN A 40 4.42 7.36 10.94
CA ASN A 40 3.35 6.39 10.76
C ASN A 40 3.41 5.34 11.87
N MET A 41 2.25 4.87 12.32
CA MET A 41 2.12 3.92 13.42
C MET A 41 1.07 2.88 13.04
N GLY A 42 1.34 1.64 13.40
CA GLY A 42 0.42 0.54 13.13
C GLY A 42 0.87 -0.75 13.80
N ASP A 43 -0.08 -1.65 13.93
CA ASP A 43 0.02 -2.96 14.55
C ASP A 43 0.22 -4.07 13.53
N HIS A 44 -0.13 -3.87 12.25
CA HIS A 44 0.25 -4.76 11.17
C HIS A 44 1.44 -4.22 10.38
N TRP A 45 2.25 -5.12 9.80
CA TRP A 45 3.34 -4.71 8.92
C TRP A 45 2.83 -3.97 7.67
N THR A 46 1.61 -4.25 7.22
CA THR A 46 0.99 -3.55 6.09
C THR A 46 0.78 -2.06 6.34
N ASP A 47 0.71 -1.62 7.60
CA ASP A 47 0.66 -0.20 7.95
C ASP A 47 2.00 0.47 7.69
N LEU A 48 3.10 -0.21 7.97
CA LEU A 48 4.44 0.39 8.07
C LEU A 48 5.29 0.22 6.80
N LEU A 49 4.93 -0.73 5.94
CA LEU A 49 5.64 -1.03 4.70
C LEU A 49 5.07 -0.25 3.51
N GLY A 50 5.79 -0.30 2.38
CA GLY A 50 5.44 0.39 1.14
C GLY A 50 6.13 1.75 1.05
N THR A 51 5.47 2.73 0.44
CA THR A 51 5.98 4.10 0.31
C THR A 51 5.18 5.08 1.18
N ASN A 52 5.71 6.30 1.30
CA ASN A 52 5.04 7.44 1.93
C ASN A 52 4.70 7.18 3.41
N PHE A 53 5.50 6.37 4.11
CA PHE A 53 5.31 6.05 5.53
C PHE A 53 5.85 7.14 6.48
N GLY A 54 6.32 8.26 5.94
CA GLY A 54 6.91 9.37 6.70
C GLY A 54 8.33 9.12 7.20
N ASN A 55 8.83 10.01 8.04
CA ASN A 55 10.24 9.99 8.48
C ASN A 55 10.56 8.87 9.47
N ARG A 56 9.57 8.41 10.25
CA ARG A 56 9.73 7.33 11.24
C ARG A 56 8.47 6.48 11.32
N THR A 57 8.65 5.19 11.52
CA THR A 57 7.57 4.22 11.72
C THR A 57 7.62 3.63 13.12
N PHE A 58 6.46 3.34 13.70
CA PHE A 58 6.32 2.75 15.04
C PHE A 58 5.42 1.53 14.99
N LYS A 59 5.98 0.36 15.33
CA LYS A 59 5.23 -0.90 15.43
C LYS A 59 4.57 -1.00 16.80
N VAL A 60 3.25 -1.07 16.80
CA VAL A 60 2.44 -1.28 18.00
C VAL A 60 2.25 -2.78 18.20
N PRO A 61 2.41 -3.33 19.41
CA PRO A 61 2.07 -4.73 19.68
C PRO A 61 0.56 -4.95 19.61
N ASP A 62 0.13 -5.93 18.82
CA ASP A 62 -1.20 -6.54 18.93
C ASP A 62 -1.01 -8.06 19.04
N PRO A 63 -1.35 -8.68 20.19
CA PRO A 63 -1.21 -10.12 20.39
C PRO A 63 -2.35 -10.93 19.77
N MET A 64 -3.42 -10.29 19.28
CA MET A 64 -4.63 -11.00 18.86
C MET A 64 -4.58 -11.50 17.42
N TYR A 65 -3.98 -10.75 16.49
CA TYR A 65 -4.02 -11.04 15.04
C TYR A 65 -2.73 -10.62 14.29
N TYR A 66 -2.56 -11.11 13.04
CA TYR A 66 -1.39 -10.82 12.15
C TYR A 66 -1.80 -10.51 10.71
#